data_AF-A0A1H3YIM8-F1
#
_entry.id   AF-A0A1H3YIM8-F1
#
_cell.length_a   1.000
_cell.length_b   1.000
_cell.length_c   1.000
_cell.angle_alpha   90.00
_cell.angle_beta   90.00
_cell.angle_gamma   90.00
#
_symmetry.space_group_name_H-M   'P 1'
#
loop_
_entity.id
_entity.type
_entity.pdbx_description
1 polymer ?
#
loop_
_entity_poly.entity_id
_entity_poly.type
_entity_poly.pdbx_seq_one_letter_code
_entity_poly.pdbx_strand_id
1 'polypeptide(L)'
;MKQMIWTSDDLLNEAAKEDYQNTQREMLDDDSYEVSDEEWVEEVYNWLNDERCNLNKQVDGVIIVFGDLGLWHGRRQGYQILGSNIADILKSSCEYAEWYGDGYNIRSRMTHHDGTNYVLYRVAKDREEAERIAEKIYNREIDEQGFRKRTRSLYPYVADVYGWKTRQRKLEKPDKAA
;
A
#
# COMPACT_ATOMS: atom_id res chain seq x y z
N MET A 1 -1.24 16.14 0.67
CA MET A 1 -2.38 15.59 1.42
C MET A 1 -2.25 14.08 1.34
N LYS A 2 -2.25 13.41 2.50
CA LYS A 2 -2.23 11.95 2.56
C LYS A 2 -3.56 11.42 2.05
N GLN A 3 -3.53 10.49 1.10
CA GLN A 3 -4.71 9.82 0.57
C GLN A 3 -4.66 8.36 1.01
N MET A 4 -5.52 8.00 1.95
CA MET A 4 -5.49 6.68 2.56
C MET A 4 -5.98 5.63 1.57
N ILE A 5 -5.31 4.47 1.56
CA ILE A 5 -5.79 3.25 0.91
C ILE A 5 -6.43 2.37 1.98
N TRP A 6 -5.67 2.05 3.02
CA TRP A 6 -6.12 1.26 4.16
C TRP A 6 -5.22 1.48 5.37
N THR A 7 -5.74 1.34 6.59
CA THR A 7 -4.97 1.39 7.83
C THR A 7 -5.49 0.38 8.86
N SER A 8 -4.56 -0.28 9.57
CA SER A 8 -4.90 -1.12 10.72
C SER A 8 -5.41 -0.32 11.92
N ASP A 9 -5.21 1.00 11.93
CA ASP A 9 -5.68 1.87 13.01
C ASP A 9 -7.23 1.87 13.12
N ASP A 10 -7.93 1.46 12.05
CA ASP A 10 -9.39 1.29 12.07
C ASP A 10 -9.85 0.21 13.06
N LEU A 11 -8.97 -0.72 13.44
CA LEU A 11 -9.23 -1.68 14.52
C LEU A 11 -9.52 -0.99 15.87
N LEU A 12 -8.98 0.21 16.08
CA LEU A 12 -9.14 1.01 17.30
C LEU A 12 -10.21 2.09 17.14
N ASN A 13 -10.92 2.11 16.02
CA ASN A 13 -11.93 3.12 15.72
C ASN A 13 -13.30 2.68 16.26
N GLU A 14 -13.55 2.98 17.53
CA GLU A 14 -14.79 2.65 18.22
C GLU A 14 -16.04 3.24 17.53
N ALA A 15 -15.92 4.43 16.93
CA ALA A 15 -17.04 5.05 16.22
C ALA A 15 -17.42 4.27 14.95
N ALA A 16 -16.43 3.77 14.21
CA ALA A 16 -16.67 2.91 13.05
C ALA A 16 -17.24 1.54 13.47
N LYS A 17 -16.77 0.99 14.59
CA LYS A 17 -17.29 -0.26 15.16
C LYS A 17 -18.76 -0.10 15.58
N GLU A 18 -19.10 1.01 16.22
CA GLU A 18 -20.48 1.33 16.63
C GLU A 18 -21.40 1.51 15.42
N ASP A 19 -20.96 2.19 14.36
CA ASP A 19 -21.72 2.36 13.12
C ASP A 19 -22.01 1.03 12.41
N TYR A 20 -20.99 0.16 12.33
CA TYR A 20 -21.16 -1.21 11.82
C TYR A 20 -22.15 -2.00 12.67
N GLN A 21 -22.03 -1.96 14.00
CA GLN A 21 -22.96 -2.63 14.90
C GLN A 21 -24.41 -2.18 14.69
N ASN A 22 -24.64 -0.86 14.59
CA ASN A 22 -25.98 -0.32 14.34
C ASN A 22 -26.53 -0.78 12.98
N THR A 23 -25.68 -0.81 11.95
CA THR A 23 -26.06 -1.35 10.63
C THR A 23 -26.47 -2.82 10.72
N GLN A 24 -25.74 -3.64 11.50
CA GLN A 24 -26.11 -5.05 11.70
C GLN A 24 -27.42 -5.22 12.47
N ARG A 25 -27.67 -4.42 13.52
CA ARG A 25 -28.95 -4.41 14.25
C ARG A 25 -30.13 -4.13 13.32
N GLU A 26 -29.98 -3.12 12.46
CA GLU A 26 -30.99 -2.77 11.46
C GLU A 26 -31.20 -3.89 10.41
N MET A 27 -30.12 -4.51 9.93
CA MET A 27 -30.19 -5.57 8.93
C MET A 27 -30.77 -6.88 9.47
N LEU A 28 -30.51 -7.18 10.74
CA LEU A 28 -30.95 -8.42 11.42
C LEU A 28 -32.29 -8.26 12.16
N ASP A 29 -32.79 -7.04 12.35
CA ASP A 29 -33.94 -6.70 13.22
C ASP A 29 -33.72 -7.21 14.66
N ASP A 30 -32.49 -7.04 15.17
CA ASP A 30 -32.06 -7.50 16.50
C ASP A 30 -31.28 -6.40 17.24
N ASP A 31 -31.98 -5.63 18.07
CA ASP A 31 -31.38 -4.57 18.89
C ASP A 31 -30.37 -5.09 19.94
N SER A 32 -30.37 -6.40 20.24
CA SER A 32 -29.47 -7.01 21.23
C SER A 32 -28.13 -7.45 20.64
N TYR A 33 -27.99 -7.40 19.31
CA TYR A 33 -26.74 -7.75 18.64
C TYR A 33 -25.59 -6.83 19.11
N GLU A 34 -24.45 -7.45 19.42
CA GLU A 34 -23.21 -6.78 19.83
C GLU A 34 -22.03 -7.34 19.04
N VAL A 35 -21.23 -6.44 18.47
CA VAL A 35 -20.06 -6.80 17.67
C VAL A 35 -18.93 -7.22 18.60
N SER A 36 -18.49 -8.47 18.45
CA SER A 36 -17.30 -8.96 19.13
C SER A 36 -16.02 -8.33 18.57
N ASP A 37 -14.94 -8.32 19.36
CA ASP A 37 -13.64 -7.85 18.88
C ASP A 37 -13.10 -8.71 17.72
N GLU A 38 -13.38 -10.02 17.74
CA GLU A 38 -12.98 -10.94 16.67
C GLU A 38 -13.70 -10.62 15.36
N GLU A 39 -15.02 -10.42 15.41
CA GLU A 39 -15.79 -10.01 14.24
C GLU A 39 -15.34 -8.65 13.70
N TRP A 40 -15.07 -7.69 14.60
CA TRP A 40 -14.58 -6.38 14.17
C TRP A 40 -13.23 -6.47 13.45
N VAL A 41 -12.33 -7.32 13.95
CA VAL A 41 -11.06 -7.60 13.29
C VAL A 41 -11.31 -8.18 11.89
N GLU A 42 -12.19 -9.17 11.76
CA GLU A 42 -12.54 -9.76 10.46
C GLU A 42 -13.07 -8.71 9.48
N GLU A 43 -13.97 -7.83 9.92
CA GLU A 43 -14.56 -6.81 9.07
C GLU A 43 -13.53 -5.78 8.58
N VAL A 44 -12.66 -5.28 9.45
CA VAL A 44 -11.59 -4.36 9.04
C VAL A 44 -10.62 -5.01 8.04
N TYR A 45 -10.38 -6.32 8.17
CA TYR A 45 -9.58 -7.06 7.19
C TYR A 45 -10.35 -7.42 5.90
N ASN A 46 -11.68 -7.51 5.94
CA ASN A 46 -12.50 -7.58 4.74
C ASN A 46 -12.34 -6.31 3.90
N TRP A 47 -12.29 -5.14 4.52
CA TRP A 47 -11.99 -3.89 3.81
C TRP A 47 -10.61 -3.92 3.14
N LEU A 48 -9.59 -4.51 3.78
CA LEU A 48 -8.29 -4.72 3.14
C LEU A 48 -8.38 -5.65 1.92
N ASN A 49 -9.24 -6.68 1.98
CA ASN A 49 -9.48 -7.59 0.87
C ASN A 49 -10.18 -6.89 -0.31
N ASP A 50 -11.11 -5.99 -0.02
CA ASP A 50 -11.73 -5.14 -1.04
C ASP A 50 -10.68 -4.25 -1.73
N GLU A 51 -9.74 -3.67 -0.97
CA GLU A 51 -8.67 -2.90 -1.57
C GLU A 51 -7.72 -3.74 -2.44
N ARG A 52 -7.47 -4.99 -2.06
CA ARG A 52 -6.72 -5.94 -2.91
C ARG A 52 -7.48 -6.26 -4.19
N CYS A 53 -8.80 -6.40 -4.14
CA CYS A 53 -9.64 -6.60 -5.32
C CYS A 53 -9.63 -5.37 -6.24
N ASN A 54 -9.80 -4.17 -5.68
CA ASN A 54 -9.75 -2.90 -6.41
C ASN A 54 -8.41 -2.71 -7.13
N LEU A 55 -7.31 -2.97 -6.41
CA LEU A 55 -5.94 -2.84 -6.90
C LEU A 55 -5.42 -4.07 -7.65
N ASN A 56 -6.28 -5.05 -7.97
CA ASN A 56 -5.90 -6.19 -8.81
C ASN A 56 -5.74 -5.77 -10.29
N LYS A 57 -4.72 -4.94 -10.55
CA LYS A 57 -4.38 -4.31 -11.83
C LYS A 57 -2.89 -4.46 -12.08
N GLN A 58 -2.52 -4.57 -13.35
CA GLN A 58 -1.12 -4.70 -13.76
C GLN A 58 -0.51 -3.33 -14.02
N VAL A 59 0.75 -3.16 -13.61
CA VAL A 59 1.60 -2.06 -14.05
C VAL A 59 2.38 -2.47 -15.30
N ASP A 60 2.73 -1.48 -16.13
CA ASP A 60 3.74 -1.70 -17.17
C ASP A 60 5.12 -1.71 -16.50
N GLY A 61 5.66 -2.89 -16.20
CA GLY A 61 6.96 -3.09 -15.55
C GLY A 61 6.89 -3.95 -14.29
N VAL A 62 7.87 -3.82 -13.39
CA VAL A 62 7.96 -4.60 -12.14
C VAL A 62 7.94 -3.66 -10.95
N ILE A 63 7.14 -3.99 -9.94
CA ILE A 63 7.08 -3.23 -8.69
C ILE A 63 8.32 -3.54 -7.85
N ILE A 64 9.05 -2.49 -7.47
CA ILE A 64 10.21 -2.53 -6.60
C ILE A 64 9.98 -1.62 -5.39
N VAL A 65 10.46 -2.09 -4.25
CA VAL A 65 10.23 -1.49 -2.95
C VAL A 65 11.56 -1.04 -2.37
N PHE A 66 11.59 0.18 -1.82
CA PHE A 66 12.67 0.66 -0.96
C PHE A 66 12.13 0.75 0.46
N GLY A 67 12.80 0.10 1.42
CA GLY A 67 12.43 0.12 2.83
C GLY A 67 13.48 0.82 3.66
N ASP A 68 13.08 1.84 4.41
CA ASP A 68 13.83 2.38 5.54
C ASP A 68 13.36 1.67 6.82
N LEU A 69 14.10 0.62 7.20
CA LEU A 69 13.71 -0.35 8.22
C LEU A 69 14.14 0.10 9.62
N GLY A 70 13.19 0.13 10.54
CA GLY A 70 13.44 0.42 11.95
C GLY A 70 13.69 -0.88 12.71
N LEU A 71 14.93 -1.14 13.10
CA LEU A 71 15.31 -2.35 13.84
C LEU A 71 15.79 -1.97 15.25
N TRP A 72 15.79 -2.93 16.17
CA TRP A 72 16.25 -2.74 17.56
C TRP A 72 17.68 -2.18 17.68
N HIS A 73 18.52 -2.38 16.66
CA HIS A 73 19.91 -1.91 16.60
C HIS A 73 20.11 -0.76 15.59
N GLY A 74 19.05 0.01 15.32
CA GLY A 74 19.09 1.19 14.47
C GLY A 74 18.52 0.98 13.07
N ARG A 75 18.55 2.05 12.27
CA ARG A 75 17.94 2.07 10.93
C ARG A 75 18.81 1.38 9.88
N ARG A 76 18.18 0.63 8.98
CA ARG A 76 18.83 0.04 7.79
C ARG A 76 17.96 0.20 6.56
N GLN A 77 18.58 0.41 5.40
CA GLN A 77 17.87 0.31 4.14
C GLN A 77 17.76 -1.14 3.66
N GLY A 78 16.64 -1.47 3.03
CA GLY A 78 16.36 -2.75 2.40
C GLY A 78 15.54 -2.58 1.12
N TYR A 79 15.33 -3.68 0.41
CA TYR A 79 14.53 -3.70 -0.80
C TYR A 79 13.70 -4.98 -0.91
N GLN A 80 12.69 -4.93 -1.76
CA GLN A 80 11.94 -6.10 -2.20
C GLN A 80 11.55 -5.92 -3.66
N ILE A 81 11.64 -6.98 -4.46
CA ILE A 81 11.12 -7.00 -5.82
C ILE A 81 9.87 -7.86 -5.82
N LEU A 82 8.73 -7.25 -6.15
CA LEU A 82 7.44 -7.91 -6.25
C LEU A 82 7.21 -8.37 -7.70
N GLY A 83 5.95 -8.54 -8.08
CA GLY A 83 5.53 -8.75 -9.46
C GLY A 83 5.08 -7.44 -10.12
N SER A 84 4.11 -7.56 -11.02
CA SER A 84 3.50 -6.44 -11.74
C SER A 84 2.11 -6.09 -11.21
N ASN A 85 1.57 -6.84 -10.25
CA ASN A 85 0.23 -6.61 -9.70
C ASN A 85 0.28 -5.61 -8.54
N ILE A 86 -0.50 -4.53 -8.60
CA ILE A 86 -0.53 -3.50 -7.56
C ILE A 86 -1.02 -4.08 -6.22
N ALA A 87 -1.95 -5.03 -6.23
CA ALA A 87 -2.47 -5.67 -5.02
C ALA A 87 -1.36 -6.34 -4.16
N ASP A 88 -0.22 -6.70 -4.77
CA ASP A 88 0.90 -7.30 -4.04
C ASP A 88 1.55 -6.35 -3.03
N ILE A 89 1.31 -5.04 -3.11
CA ILE A 89 1.84 -4.09 -2.12
C ILE A 89 1.12 -4.18 -0.77
N LEU A 90 -0.13 -4.64 -0.75
CA LEU A 90 -1.01 -4.68 0.43
C LEU A 90 -0.79 -5.93 1.28
N LYS A 91 0.48 -6.21 1.58
CA LYS A 91 0.94 -7.36 2.37
C LYS A 91 1.94 -6.86 3.41
N SER A 92 1.73 -7.25 4.66
CA SER A 92 2.61 -6.94 5.80
C SER A 92 2.68 -8.15 6.71
N SER A 93 3.85 -8.39 7.29
CA SER A 93 4.04 -9.31 8.42
C SER A 93 4.19 -8.56 9.75
N CYS A 94 4.07 -7.23 9.74
CA CYS A 94 4.10 -6.39 10.93
C CYS A 94 2.71 -6.27 11.56
N GLU A 95 2.69 -6.00 12.86
CA GLU A 95 1.54 -5.90 13.74
C GLU A 95 0.56 -4.81 13.27
N TYR A 96 1.09 -3.67 12.83
CA TYR A 96 0.30 -2.58 12.28
C TYR A 96 0.83 -2.16 10.92
N ALA A 97 -0.07 -1.79 10.01
CA ALA A 97 0.28 -1.34 8.68
C ALA A 97 -0.73 -0.32 8.15
N GLU A 98 -0.22 0.64 7.40
CA GLU A 98 -1.04 1.54 6.58
C GLU A 98 -0.44 1.69 5.19
N TRP A 99 -1.28 1.90 4.18
CA TRP A 99 -0.89 2.22 2.82
C TRP A 99 -1.57 3.50 2.38
N TYR A 100 -0.83 4.38 1.71
CA TYR A 100 -1.34 5.68 1.29
C TYR A 100 -0.58 6.29 0.12
N GLY A 101 -1.24 7.19 -0.60
CA GLY A 101 -0.62 8.13 -1.52
C GLY A 101 -0.18 9.41 -0.82
N ASP A 102 1.04 9.88 -1.09
CA ASP A 102 1.56 11.17 -0.56
C ASP A 102 1.36 12.35 -1.56
N GLY A 103 0.71 12.09 -2.69
CA GLY A 103 0.51 13.01 -3.81
C GLY A 103 1.54 12.88 -4.94
N TYR A 104 2.59 12.06 -4.76
CA TYR A 104 3.53 11.69 -5.83
C TYR A 104 3.96 10.23 -5.77
N ASN A 105 3.99 9.61 -4.60
CA ASN A 105 4.38 8.23 -4.35
C ASN A 105 3.29 7.46 -3.63
N ILE A 106 3.40 6.14 -3.71
CA ILE A 106 2.70 5.20 -2.83
C ILE A 106 3.65 4.79 -1.73
N ARG A 107 3.19 4.88 -0.49
CA ARG A 107 3.97 4.64 0.71
C ARG A 107 3.24 3.70 1.65
N SER A 108 4.01 3.07 2.53
CA SER A 108 3.48 2.37 3.70
C SER A 108 4.28 2.71 4.94
N ARG A 109 3.59 2.68 6.08
CA ARG A 109 4.19 2.67 7.41
C ARG A 109 3.79 1.36 8.07
N MET A 110 4.77 0.57 8.48
CA MET A 110 4.55 -0.74 9.10
C MET A 110 5.27 -0.76 10.44
N THR A 111 4.56 -1.06 11.52
CA THR A 111 5.11 -1.02 12.89
C THR A 111 5.12 -2.41 13.49
N HIS A 112 6.27 -2.77 14.05
CA HIS A 112 6.49 -3.98 14.83
C HIS A 112 7.15 -3.64 16.17
N HIS A 113 7.23 -4.62 17.07
CA HIS A 113 7.77 -4.44 18.42
C HIS A 113 9.15 -3.72 18.47
N ASP A 114 10.02 -3.99 17.51
CA ASP A 114 11.38 -3.40 17.44
C ASP A 114 11.45 -2.02 16.75
N GLY A 115 10.40 -1.57 16.06
CA GLY A 115 10.43 -0.30 15.34
C GLY A 115 9.39 -0.13 14.24
N THR A 116 9.57 0.95 13.47
CA THR A 116 8.70 1.30 12.34
C THR A 116 9.48 1.34 11.03
N ASN A 117 8.97 0.60 10.05
CA ASN A 117 9.45 0.58 8.67
C ASN A 117 8.70 1.65 7.87
N TYR A 118 9.46 2.45 7.11
CA TYR A 118 8.90 3.37 6.11
C TYR A 118 9.22 2.83 4.73
N VAL A 119 8.17 2.63 3.93
CA VAL A 119 8.26 1.89 2.68
C VAL A 119 7.82 2.77 1.53
N LEU A 120 8.58 2.73 0.44
CA LEU A 120 8.30 3.42 -0.81
C LEU A 120 8.16 2.42 -1.96
N TYR A 121 7.02 2.43 -2.63
CA TYR A 121 6.72 1.57 -3.77
C TYR A 121 6.90 2.33 -5.09
N ARG A 122 7.63 1.71 -6.03
CA ARG A 122 7.97 2.28 -7.34
C ARG A 122 7.92 1.20 -8.42
N VAL A 123 8.03 1.62 -9.68
CA VAL A 123 8.00 0.72 -10.84
C VAL A 123 9.33 0.80 -11.59
N ALA A 124 10.03 -0.32 -11.72
CA ALA A 124 11.16 -0.51 -12.63
C ALA A 124 10.64 -0.94 -14.02
N LYS A 125 11.43 -0.72 -15.08
CA LYS A 125 11.05 -1.08 -16.45
C LYS A 125 10.79 -2.58 -16.59
N ASP A 126 11.68 -3.40 -16.05
CA ASP A 126 11.65 -4.85 -16.14
C ASP A 126 12.36 -5.47 -14.92
N ARG A 127 12.36 -6.80 -14.84
CA ARG A 127 12.95 -7.55 -13.72
C ARG A 127 14.46 -7.33 -13.62
N GLU A 128 15.14 -7.27 -14.76
CA GLU A 128 16.60 -7.09 -14.83
C GLU A 128 17.02 -5.72 -14.32
N GLU A 129 16.28 -4.66 -14.67
CA GLU A 129 16.49 -3.33 -14.10
C GLU A 129 16.18 -3.28 -12.61
N ALA A 130 15.11 -3.95 -12.17
CA ALA A 130 14.78 -4.05 -10.74
C ALA A 130 15.91 -4.69 -9.95
N GLU A 131 16.50 -5.77 -10.46
CA GLU A 131 17.63 -6.48 -9.82
C GLU A 131 18.89 -5.61 -9.76
N ARG A 132 19.23 -4.87 -10.83
CA ARG A 132 20.33 -3.90 -10.79
C ARG A 132 20.12 -2.78 -9.77
N ILE A 133 18.88 -2.29 -9.63
CA ILE A 133 18.57 -1.25 -8.65
C ILE A 133 18.63 -1.83 -7.23
N ALA A 134 18.11 -3.03 -7.03
CA ALA A 134 18.16 -3.76 -5.76
C ALA A 134 19.60 -3.98 -5.27
N GLU A 135 20.51 -4.40 -6.15
CA GLU A 135 21.94 -4.56 -5.84
C GLU A 135 22.56 -3.24 -5.31
N LYS A 136 22.20 -2.11 -5.93
CA LYS A 136 22.65 -0.79 -5.47
C LYS A 136 22.12 -0.43 -4.09
N ILE A 137 20.88 -0.79 -3.77
CA ILE A 137 20.30 -0.60 -2.43
C ILE A 137 21.04 -1.48 -1.43
N TYR A 138 21.26 -2.76 -1.77
CA TYR A 138 21.98 -3.72 -0.92
C TYR A 138 23.40 -3.23 -0.58
N ASN A 139 24.15 -2.79 -1.59
CA ASN A 139 25.51 -2.28 -1.46
C ASN A 139 25.59 -0.85 -0.87
N ARG A 140 24.45 -0.22 -0.56
CA ARG A 140 24.35 1.16 -0.07
C ARG A 140 24.95 2.21 -1.00
N GLU A 141 24.93 1.94 -2.30
CA GLU A 141 25.34 2.89 -3.34
C GLU A 141 24.31 3.99 -3.59
N ILE A 142 23.04 3.72 -3.27
CA ILE A 142 21.93 4.65 -3.44
C ILE A 142 21.06 4.71 -2.19
N ASP A 143 20.55 5.90 -1.93
CA ASP A 143 19.53 6.21 -0.93
C ASP A 143 18.13 6.29 -1.58
N GLU A 144 17.09 6.67 -0.81
CA GLU A 144 15.73 6.83 -1.35
C GLU A 144 15.69 7.81 -2.53
N GLN A 145 16.47 8.89 -2.48
CA GLN A 145 16.51 9.87 -3.57
C GLN A 145 17.12 9.26 -4.85
N GLY A 146 18.22 8.52 -4.71
CA GLY A 146 18.86 7.78 -5.78
C GLY A 146 17.97 6.69 -6.37
N PHE A 147 17.18 6.03 -5.53
CA PHE A 147 16.17 5.06 -5.93
C PHE A 147 15.02 5.69 -6.73
N ARG A 148 14.51 6.84 -6.27
CA ARG A 148 13.45 7.59 -6.98
C ARG A 148 13.88 8.05 -8.37
N LYS A 149 15.14 8.45 -8.54
CA LYS A 149 15.69 8.86 -9.84
C LYS A 149 15.79 7.71 -10.86
N ARG A 150 15.84 6.46 -10.39
CA ARG A 150 16.02 5.25 -11.22
C ARG A 150 14.74 4.46 -11.46
N THR A 151 13.61 4.92 -10.90
CA THR A 151 12.33 4.22 -10.97
C THR A 151 11.22 5.18 -11.35
N ARG A 152 10.11 4.66 -11.88
CA ARG A 152 8.87 5.43 -12.12
C ARG A 152 7.97 5.39 -10.88
N SER A 153 7.09 6.38 -10.77
CA SER A 153 6.11 6.37 -9.68
C SER A 153 5.04 5.30 -9.90
N LEU A 154 4.67 4.60 -8.82
CA LEU A 154 3.49 3.74 -8.79
C LEU A 154 2.18 4.55 -8.65
N TYR A 155 2.27 5.79 -8.17
CA TYR A 155 1.11 6.62 -7.84
C TYR A 155 0.12 6.80 -8.99
N PRO A 156 0.52 7.04 -10.27
CA PRO A 156 -0.45 7.18 -11.35
C PRO A 156 -1.34 5.95 -11.57
N TYR A 157 -0.83 4.74 -11.32
CA TYR A 157 -1.60 3.51 -11.46
C TYR A 157 -2.67 3.38 -10.37
N VAL A 158 -2.30 3.69 -9.13
CA VAL A 158 -3.23 3.70 -7.99
C VAL A 158 -4.25 4.82 -8.12
N ALA A 159 -3.81 5.99 -8.55
CA ALA A 159 -4.67 7.15 -8.76
C ALA A 159 -5.75 6.92 -9.82
N ASP A 160 -5.47 6.11 -10.85
CA ASP A 160 -6.46 5.73 -11.87
C ASP A 160 -7.60 4.91 -11.28
N VAL A 161 -7.32 4.06 -10.28
CA VAL A 161 -8.32 3.25 -9.58
C VAL A 161 -9.21 4.12 -8.68
N TYR A 162 -8.61 5.01 -7.88
CA TYR A 162 -9.35 5.84 -6.91
C TYR A 162 -9.78 7.22 -7.43
N GLY A 163 -9.54 7.53 -8.71
CA GLY A 163 -9.83 8.85 -9.28
C GLY A 163 -9.03 10.01 -8.68
N TRP A 164 -7.84 9.74 -8.13
CA TRP A 164 -7.00 10.78 -7.52
C TRP A 164 -6.37 11.69 -8.58
N LYS A 165 -6.18 12.97 -8.22
CA LYS A 165 -5.54 13.94 -9.11
C LYS A 165 -4.06 13.62 -9.28
N THR A 166 -3.64 13.36 -10.52
CA THR A 166 -2.23 13.20 -10.87
C THR A 166 -1.67 14.52 -11.41
N ARG A 167 -0.39 14.78 -11.13
CA ARG A 167 0.34 15.93 -11.72
C ARG A 167 0.89 15.64 -13.12
N GLN A 168 0.78 14.39 -13.59
CA GLN A 168 1.24 13.96 -14.90
C GLN A 168 0.08 14.01 -15.89
N ARG A 169 0.30 14.57 -17.09
CA ARG A 169 -0.63 14.44 -18.21
C ARG A 169 -0.93 12.95 -18.41
N LYS A 170 -2.20 12.57 -18.53
CA LYS A 170 -2.61 11.23 -18.95
C LYS A 170 -1.78 10.85 -20.17
N LEU A 171 -1.04 9.74 -20.10
CA LEU A 171 -0.54 9.06 -21.29
C LEU A 171 -1.80 8.59 -22.03
N GLU A 172 -2.21 9.32 -23.07
CA GLU A 172 -3.27 8.89 -23.96
C GLU A 172 -2.88 7.49 -24.47
N LYS A 173 -3.76 6.50 -24.24
CA LYS A 173 -3.63 5.21 -24.90
C LYS A 173 -3.74 5.49 -26.40
N PRO A 174 -2.85 4.96 -27.25
CA PRO A 174 -3.05 5.06 -28.68
C PRO A 174 -4.38 4.39 -29.01
N ASP A 175 -5.27 5.14 -29.66
CA ASP A 175 -6.51 4.61 -30.21
C ASP A 175 -6.16 3.37 -31.04
N LYS A 176 -6.74 2.23 -30.67
CA LYS A 176 -6.77 1.08 -31.57
C LYS A 176 -7.68 1.46 -32.72
N ALA A 177 -7.07 1.94 -33.81
CA ALA A 177 -7.74 2.03 -35.09
C ALA A 177 -8.23 0.63 -35.48
N ALA A 178 -9.55 0.51 -35.64
CA ALA A 178 -10.22 -0.59 -36.33
C ALA A 178 -11.02 0.02 -37.48
#